data_AF-A0A6I8Q280-F1
#
_entry.id   AF-A0A6I8Q280-F1
#
_cell.length_a   1.000
_cell.length_b   1.000
_cell.length_c   1.000
_cell.angle_alpha   90.00
_cell.angle_beta   90.00
_cell.angle_gamma   90.00
#
_symmetry.space_group_name_H-M   'P 1'
#
loop_
_entity.id
_entity.type
_entity.pdbx_description
1 polymer ?
#
loop_
_entity_poly.entity_id
_entity_poly.type
_entity_poly.pdbx_seq_one_letter_code
_entity_poly.pdbx_strand_id
1 'polypeptide(L)'
;MFLRSIADLLLAAVLLNLPLALSKQVYTTSYGGTCIGPCARENTEYYWCKQKDGNTGWWDHCSPEEGYDSYYRQCLSACQKVMGSDYEQCFTDNGWSKCGRVVEEFERYYTSDNALCASECRLHEDYFTCTDTDGNLGKCSPLNDLTAKGVPCRIDNPCDSRGYNYTWCYTDTNNNWDYCGKVIDDCDPTRYKLANGDEEICRVRDTGNRRELVLTSVRLPDTDLRQPTRAQYTEASHLINRVNAEFCFPNNARIVASSDNIRLDVQGTHEHDGVRYLNVQLQLNEGRGGTLTTHSTTIAQILFPQDLDTAVFARYIRRALHTSMRGAYHKSPVKIIIAMNRI
;
A
#
# COMPACT_ATOMS: atom_id res chain seq x y z
N MET A 1 -6.06 -42.79 31.68
CA MET A 1 -7.18 -41.95 31.15
C MET A 1 -6.91 -40.44 31.25
N PHE A 2 -5.91 -39.97 32.02
CA PHE A 2 -5.62 -38.53 32.21
C PHE A 2 -4.81 -37.84 31.10
N LEU A 3 -4.11 -38.57 30.23
CA LEU A 3 -3.25 -38.00 29.17
C LEU A 3 -4.02 -37.43 27.96
N ARG A 4 -5.26 -37.88 27.70
CA ARG A 4 -6.10 -37.34 26.62
C ARG A 4 -6.57 -35.92 26.93
N SER A 5 -6.91 -35.65 28.19
CA SER A 5 -7.44 -34.36 28.63
C SER A 5 -6.46 -33.19 28.48
N ILE A 6 -5.15 -33.42 28.58
CA ILE A 6 -4.13 -32.36 28.45
C ILE A 6 -3.85 -32.08 26.97
N ALA A 7 -3.82 -33.12 26.12
CA ALA A 7 -3.68 -32.95 24.68
C ALA A 7 -4.88 -32.20 24.08
N ASP A 8 -6.10 -32.50 24.53
CA ASP A 8 -7.32 -31.80 24.09
C ASP A 8 -7.34 -30.33 24.58
N LEU A 9 -6.84 -30.04 25.79
CA LEU A 9 -6.71 -28.67 26.29
C LEU A 9 -5.65 -27.87 25.53
N LEU A 10 -4.51 -28.49 25.22
CA LEU A 10 -3.45 -27.87 24.43
C LEU A 10 -3.90 -27.65 22.99
N LEU A 11 -4.64 -28.60 22.39
CA LEU A 11 -5.19 -28.46 21.05
C LEU A 11 -6.27 -27.36 21.01
N ALA A 12 -7.14 -27.28 22.01
CA ALA A 12 -8.11 -26.20 22.15
C ALA A 12 -7.44 -24.84 22.36
N ALA A 13 -6.41 -24.75 23.20
CA ALA A 13 -5.62 -23.53 23.39
C ALA A 13 -4.87 -23.13 22.11
N VAL A 14 -4.33 -24.09 21.36
CA VAL A 14 -3.71 -23.84 20.05
C VAL A 14 -4.77 -23.36 19.05
N LEU A 15 -5.94 -24.01 18.96
CA LEU A 15 -7.03 -23.61 18.06
C LEU A 15 -7.67 -22.25 18.42
N LEU A 16 -7.72 -21.89 19.70
CA LEU A 16 -8.19 -20.58 20.19
C LEU A 16 -7.19 -19.45 19.90
N ASN A 17 -5.88 -19.76 19.85
CA ASN A 17 -4.82 -18.78 19.57
C ASN A 17 -4.36 -18.76 18.09
N LEU A 18 -4.69 -19.78 17.29
CA LEU A 18 -4.41 -19.82 15.85
C LEU A 18 -4.95 -18.60 15.08
N PRO A 19 -6.19 -18.12 15.29
CA PRO A 19 -6.69 -16.96 14.55
C PRO A 19 -5.97 -15.65 14.91
N LEU A 20 -5.46 -15.51 16.15
CA LEU A 20 -4.67 -14.35 16.57
C LEU A 20 -3.24 -14.37 16.02
N ALA A 21 -2.63 -15.56 15.87
CA ALA A 21 -1.28 -15.71 15.32
C ALA A 21 -1.21 -15.61 13.78
N LEU A 22 -2.36 -15.58 13.10
CA LEU A 22 -2.48 -15.45 11.64
C LEU A 22 -3.01 -14.08 11.20
N SER A 23 -3.44 -13.23 12.13
CA SER A 23 -3.95 -11.89 11.80
C SER A 23 -2.81 -10.95 11.42
N LYS A 24 -2.86 -10.38 10.21
CA LYS A 24 -1.94 -9.32 9.74
C LYS A 24 -2.56 -7.94 9.90
N GLN A 25 -3.56 -7.84 10.75
CA GLN A 25 -4.23 -6.59 11.04
C GLN A 25 -3.30 -5.69 11.83
N VAL A 26 -3.07 -4.52 11.29
CA VAL A 26 -2.44 -3.40 11.96
C VAL A 26 -3.50 -2.37 12.25
N TYR A 27 -3.56 -1.96 13.51
CA TYR A 27 -4.50 -0.96 13.98
C TYR A 27 -3.84 0.41 13.95
N THR A 28 -4.55 1.43 13.48
CA THR A 28 -4.15 2.81 13.69
C THR A 28 -4.86 3.40 14.90
N THR A 29 -4.27 4.44 15.47
CA THR A 29 -4.88 5.21 16.55
C THR A 29 -5.66 6.40 16.00
N SER A 30 -6.43 7.06 16.87
CA SER A 30 -7.17 8.27 16.53
C SER A 30 -6.26 9.44 16.13
N TYR A 31 -5.00 9.45 16.52
CA TYR A 31 -4.01 10.41 16.02
C TYR A 31 -3.24 9.92 14.78
N GLY A 32 -3.63 8.80 14.17
CA GLY A 32 -3.00 8.23 12.99
C GLY A 32 -1.71 7.45 13.26
N GLY A 33 -1.36 7.24 14.54
CA GLY A 33 -0.22 6.42 14.92
C GLY A 33 -0.46 4.94 14.65
N THR A 34 0.60 4.17 14.46
CA THR A 34 0.52 2.71 14.25
C THR A 34 0.61 1.99 15.59
N CYS A 35 -0.34 1.11 15.89
CA CYS A 35 -0.35 0.34 17.13
C CYS A 35 0.84 -0.63 17.23
N ILE A 36 1.56 -0.56 18.35
CA ILE A 36 2.58 -1.53 18.77
C ILE A 36 1.85 -2.66 19.52
N GLY A 37 1.21 -3.55 18.76
CA GLY A 37 0.41 -4.65 19.29
C GLY A 37 -1.09 -4.50 19.04
N PRO A 38 -1.93 -5.32 19.69
CA PRO A 38 -3.37 -5.32 19.45
C PRO A 38 -4.04 -4.05 19.98
N CYS A 39 -5.13 -3.66 19.33
CA CYS A 39 -6.06 -2.69 19.88
C CYS A 39 -6.93 -3.36 20.97
N ALA A 40 -6.70 -3.02 22.24
CA ALA A 40 -7.25 -3.79 23.36
C ALA A 40 -7.80 -2.91 24.49
N ARG A 41 -8.63 -3.52 25.34
CA ARG A 41 -9.14 -2.93 26.57
C ARG A 41 -8.41 -3.50 27.77
N GLU A 42 -7.42 -2.77 28.27
CA GLU A 42 -6.73 -3.09 29.51
C GLU A 42 -7.14 -2.10 30.60
N ASN A 43 -7.93 -2.57 31.58
CA ASN A 43 -8.43 -1.78 32.72
C ASN A 43 -9.09 -0.43 32.36
N THR A 44 -9.69 -0.36 31.17
CA THR A 44 -10.30 0.84 30.59
C THR A 44 -11.63 0.50 29.93
N GLU A 45 -12.51 1.51 29.81
CA GLU A 45 -13.79 1.39 29.10
C GLU A 45 -13.65 1.52 27.58
N TYR A 46 -12.52 2.05 27.10
CA TYR A 46 -12.20 2.24 25.69
C TYR A 46 -11.03 1.37 25.25
N TYR A 47 -11.01 1.02 23.97
CA TYR A 47 -9.92 0.37 23.28
C TYR A 47 -8.80 1.36 22.99
N TRP A 48 -7.58 0.94 23.27
CA TRP A 48 -6.37 1.73 23.06
C TRP A 48 -5.19 0.82 22.76
N CYS A 49 -4.10 1.42 22.28
CA CYS A 49 -2.85 0.72 22.08
C CYS A 49 -1.67 1.68 22.32
N LYS A 50 -0.48 1.12 22.53
CA LYS A 50 0.76 1.88 22.39
C LYS A 50 0.97 2.22 20.92
N GLN A 51 1.54 3.37 20.60
CA GLN A 51 1.69 3.80 19.20
C GLN A 51 3.11 4.22 18.83
N LYS A 52 3.41 4.14 17.53
CA LYS A 52 4.52 4.84 16.86
C LYS A 52 3.95 5.85 15.85
N ASP A 53 4.69 6.92 15.60
CA ASP A 53 4.42 7.89 14.51
C ASP A 53 3.04 8.58 14.54
N GLY A 54 2.38 8.60 15.71
CA GLY A 54 1.11 9.30 15.93
C GLY A 54 1.30 10.68 16.55
N ASN A 55 0.63 10.94 17.68
CA ASN A 55 0.92 12.14 18.47
C ASN A 55 2.22 11.97 19.31
N THR A 56 2.58 12.99 20.10
CA THR A 56 3.76 12.94 20.99
C THR A 56 3.61 11.98 22.18
N GLY A 57 2.43 11.39 22.36
CA GLY A 57 2.11 10.40 23.38
C GLY A 57 2.45 8.97 22.94
N TRP A 58 2.84 8.15 23.91
CA TRP A 58 3.22 6.75 23.69
C TRP A 58 2.03 5.80 23.49
N TRP A 59 0.80 6.30 23.65
CA TRP A 59 -0.45 5.55 23.48
C TRP A 59 -1.56 6.45 22.94
N ASP A 60 -2.58 5.85 22.33
CA ASP A 60 -3.83 6.55 21.98
C ASP A 60 -4.99 5.56 21.73
N HIS A 61 -6.21 6.09 21.57
CA HIS A 61 -7.42 5.33 21.25
C HIS A 61 -7.31 4.66 19.90
N CYS A 62 -7.87 3.46 19.77
CA CYS A 62 -7.95 2.73 18.50
C CYS A 62 -9.31 2.02 18.42
N SER A 63 -9.69 1.57 17.23
CA SER A 63 -10.88 0.76 17.02
C SER A 63 -10.49 -0.72 16.93
N PRO A 64 -11.16 -1.63 17.66
CA PRO A 64 -10.84 -3.06 17.60
C PRO A 64 -11.34 -3.74 16.33
N GLU A 65 -12.25 -3.09 15.59
CA GLU A 65 -12.82 -3.59 14.35
C GLU A 65 -13.20 -2.41 13.46
N GLU A 66 -13.14 -2.63 12.14
CA GLU A 66 -13.57 -1.62 11.17
C GLU A 66 -15.05 -1.26 11.34
N GLY A 67 -15.35 0.03 11.24
CA GLY A 67 -16.71 0.56 11.41
C GLY A 67 -17.17 0.67 12.87
N TYR A 68 -16.28 0.51 13.84
CA TYR A 68 -16.55 0.76 15.26
C TYR A 68 -15.68 1.90 15.78
N ASP A 69 -16.15 2.59 16.82
CA ASP A 69 -15.36 3.57 17.56
C ASP A 69 -14.49 2.90 18.65
N SER A 70 -13.72 3.71 19.38
CA SER A 70 -12.89 3.24 20.49
C SER A 70 -13.67 2.71 21.71
N TYR A 71 -14.99 2.85 21.75
CA TYR A 71 -15.85 2.27 22.79
C TYR A 71 -16.62 1.04 22.28
N TYR A 72 -16.32 0.57 21.07
CA TYR A 72 -17.02 -0.51 20.38
C TYR A 72 -18.50 -0.21 20.10
N ARG A 73 -18.81 1.06 19.84
CA ARG A 73 -20.09 1.49 19.27
C ARG A 73 -19.99 1.54 17.77
N GLN A 74 -21.08 1.18 17.09
CA GLN A 74 -21.15 1.22 15.64
C GLN A 74 -21.00 2.67 15.14
N CYS A 75 -20.04 2.89 14.26
CA CYS A 75 -19.92 4.14 13.53
C CYS A 75 -21.03 4.25 12.48
N LEU A 76 -21.73 5.38 12.49
CA LEU A 76 -22.72 5.81 11.50
C LEU A 76 -22.08 6.64 10.36
N SER A 77 -20.80 7.01 10.50
CA SER A 77 -19.97 7.60 9.45
C SER A 77 -18.65 6.85 9.31
N ALA A 78 -17.91 7.07 8.22
CA ALA A 78 -16.54 6.57 8.13
C ALA A 78 -15.67 7.15 9.26
N CYS A 79 -14.64 6.40 9.67
CA CYS A 79 -13.57 6.93 10.50
C CYS A 79 -12.74 7.91 9.67
N GLN A 80 -12.64 9.16 10.11
CA GLN A 80 -11.93 10.18 9.33
C GLN A 80 -11.52 11.36 10.19
N LYS A 81 -10.53 12.12 9.70
CA LYS A 81 -10.17 13.41 10.28
C LYS A 81 -11.20 14.47 9.88
N VAL A 82 -12.08 14.80 10.82
CA VAL A 82 -13.12 15.84 10.63
C VAL A 82 -12.49 17.22 10.73
N MET A 83 -12.94 18.17 9.89
CA MET A 83 -12.44 19.54 9.89
C MET A 83 -12.54 20.18 11.28
N GLY A 84 -11.42 20.73 11.77
CA GLY A 84 -11.33 21.35 13.09
C GLY A 84 -11.04 20.36 14.24
N SER A 85 -10.83 19.09 13.94
CA SER A 85 -10.40 18.09 14.92
C SER A 85 -8.94 17.69 14.75
N ASP A 86 -8.28 17.45 15.88
CA ASP A 86 -6.92 16.93 15.93
C ASP A 86 -6.85 15.40 15.75
N TYR A 87 -7.98 14.70 15.86
CA TYR A 87 -8.06 13.24 15.81
C TYR A 87 -9.07 12.74 14.77
N GLU A 88 -8.85 11.52 14.29
CA GLU A 88 -9.81 10.73 13.55
C GLU A 88 -10.98 10.33 14.46
N GLN A 89 -12.18 10.48 13.92
CA GLN A 89 -13.41 10.20 14.63
C GLN A 89 -14.52 9.80 13.66
N CYS A 90 -15.51 9.12 14.21
CA CYS A 90 -16.72 8.75 13.51
C CYS A 90 -17.94 9.21 14.32
N PHE A 91 -19.07 9.41 13.65
CA PHE A 91 -20.33 9.72 14.31
C PHE A 91 -20.97 8.44 14.83
N THR A 92 -21.50 8.45 16.05
CA THR A 92 -22.20 7.32 16.68
C THR A 92 -23.59 7.77 17.14
N ASP A 93 -24.37 6.86 17.72
CA ASP A 93 -25.63 7.19 18.41
C ASP A 93 -25.44 8.18 19.57
N ASN A 94 -24.25 8.21 20.16
CA ASN A 94 -23.85 9.11 21.24
C ASN A 94 -23.05 10.34 20.77
N GLY A 95 -23.06 10.62 19.45
CA GLY A 95 -22.33 11.73 18.85
C GLY A 95 -20.94 11.34 18.35
N TRP A 96 -20.08 12.33 18.13
CA TRP A 96 -18.73 12.11 17.61
C TRP A 96 -17.86 11.36 18.62
N SER A 97 -17.16 10.32 18.17
CA SER A 97 -16.23 9.55 18.99
C SER A 97 -14.96 9.18 18.23
N LYS A 98 -13.86 9.08 18.96
CA LYS A 98 -12.55 8.68 18.44
C LYS A 98 -12.61 7.27 17.87
N CYS A 99 -11.99 7.10 16.72
CA CYS A 99 -11.84 5.81 16.05
C CYS A 99 -10.41 5.70 15.51
N GLY A 100 -9.98 4.46 15.27
CA GLY A 100 -8.83 4.14 14.46
C GLY A 100 -9.25 3.28 13.28
N ARG A 101 -8.34 3.03 12.35
CA ARG A 101 -8.56 2.16 11.17
C ARG A 101 -7.98 0.79 11.42
N VAL A 102 -8.58 -0.22 10.80
CA VAL A 102 -7.99 -1.55 10.70
C VAL A 102 -7.38 -1.67 9.30
N VAL A 103 -6.08 -1.91 9.21
CA VAL A 103 -5.36 -2.06 7.95
C VAL A 103 -4.81 -3.47 7.87
N GLU A 104 -5.11 -4.18 6.79
CA GLU A 104 -4.50 -5.49 6.53
C GLU A 104 -3.10 -5.29 5.92
N GLU A 105 -2.06 -5.77 6.60
CA GLU A 105 -0.73 -5.85 6.01
C GLU A 105 -0.64 -7.03 5.05
N PHE A 106 -0.58 -6.72 3.75
CA PHE A 106 -0.37 -7.70 2.69
C PHE A 106 1.07 -7.70 2.14
N GLU A 107 1.87 -6.71 2.54
CA GLU A 107 3.26 -6.52 2.13
C GLU A 107 4.13 -6.37 3.39
N ARG A 108 5.16 -7.22 3.49
CA ARG A 108 6.20 -7.13 4.51
C ARG A 108 7.49 -6.69 3.86
N TYR A 109 8.01 -5.55 4.32
CA TYR A 109 9.27 -5.01 3.86
C TYR A 109 10.41 -5.52 4.72
N TYR A 110 11.55 -5.76 4.09
CA TYR A 110 12.81 -6.03 4.74
C TYR A 110 13.82 -4.97 4.34
N THR A 111 14.69 -4.63 5.28
CA THR A 111 15.83 -3.76 4.99
C THR A 111 16.81 -4.45 4.05
N SER A 112 17.77 -3.70 3.50
CA SER A 112 18.86 -4.24 2.69
C SER A 112 19.72 -5.23 3.48
N ASP A 113 19.78 -5.08 4.80
CA ASP A 113 20.47 -5.98 5.73
C ASP A 113 19.59 -7.17 6.15
N ASN A 114 18.45 -7.37 5.47
CA ASN A 114 17.51 -8.47 5.66
C ASN A 114 16.85 -8.49 7.06
N ALA A 115 16.73 -7.32 7.71
CA ALA A 115 15.94 -7.14 8.93
C ALA A 115 14.48 -6.83 8.58
N LEU A 116 13.52 -7.38 9.32
CA LEU A 116 12.08 -7.14 9.09
C LEU A 116 11.73 -5.71 9.50
N CYS A 117 11.08 -4.95 8.61
CA CYS A 117 10.55 -3.64 8.93
C CYS A 117 9.38 -3.74 9.91
N ALA A 118 9.41 -2.90 10.94
CA ALA A 118 8.29 -2.66 11.86
C ALA A 118 7.50 -1.39 11.51
N SER A 119 8.01 -0.55 10.60
CA SER A 119 7.29 0.58 10.02
C SER A 119 7.23 0.48 8.50
N GLU A 120 6.40 1.32 7.88
CA GLU A 120 6.30 1.44 6.43
C GLU A 120 7.65 1.74 5.77
N CYS A 121 7.85 1.21 4.57
CA CYS A 121 8.97 1.62 3.73
C CYS A 121 8.66 2.98 3.09
N ARG A 122 9.24 4.06 3.63
CA ARG A 122 8.97 5.44 3.22
C ARG A 122 10.23 6.16 2.79
N LEU A 123 10.09 7.04 1.80
CA LEU A 123 11.18 7.92 1.38
C LEU A 123 11.55 8.90 2.50
N HIS A 124 12.81 8.84 2.91
CA HIS A 124 13.47 9.79 3.79
C HIS A 124 14.75 10.27 3.09
N GLU A 125 14.83 11.57 2.80
CA GLU A 125 15.85 12.14 1.92
C GLU A 125 15.86 11.42 0.55
N ASP A 126 16.97 10.78 0.18
CA ASP A 126 17.13 10.10 -1.10
C ASP A 126 16.80 8.61 -1.05
N TYR A 127 16.57 8.03 0.13
CA TYR A 127 16.35 6.59 0.31
C TYR A 127 14.99 6.28 0.92
N PHE A 128 14.36 5.24 0.41
CA PHE A 128 13.33 4.52 1.12
C PHE A 128 13.96 3.81 2.33
N THR A 129 13.42 4.10 3.50
CA THR A 129 13.85 3.53 4.77
C THR A 129 12.66 3.07 5.61
N CYS A 130 12.93 2.18 6.54
CA CYS A 130 12.01 1.74 7.56
C CYS A 130 12.76 1.57 8.87
N THR A 131 12.04 1.61 9.98
CA THR A 131 12.53 1.17 11.28
C THR A 131 12.29 -0.33 11.39
N ASP A 132 13.33 -1.10 11.69
CA ASP A 132 13.20 -2.54 11.90
C ASP A 132 12.56 -2.90 13.25
N THR A 133 12.35 -4.20 13.48
CA THR A 133 11.78 -4.73 14.73
C THR A 133 12.63 -4.45 15.98
N ASP A 134 13.93 -4.19 15.81
CA ASP A 134 14.86 -3.86 16.89
C ASP A 134 14.96 -2.34 17.12
N GLY A 135 14.28 -1.53 16.28
CA GLY A 135 14.26 -0.07 16.38
C GLY A 135 15.34 0.65 15.56
N ASN A 136 16.10 -0.06 14.71
CA ASN A 136 17.13 0.54 13.88
C ASN A 136 16.55 1.03 12.55
N LEU A 137 17.06 2.16 12.05
CA LEU A 137 16.72 2.65 10.72
C LEU A 137 17.54 1.89 9.66
N GLY A 138 16.87 1.33 8.66
CA GLY A 138 17.49 0.61 7.55
C GLY A 138 16.88 0.97 6.20
N LYS A 139 17.66 0.79 5.12
CA LYS A 139 17.20 1.00 3.74
C LYS A 139 16.26 -0.11 3.33
N CYS A 140 15.11 0.19 2.75
CA CYS A 140 14.14 -0.79 2.23
C CYS A 140 13.78 -0.41 0.79
N SER A 141 13.05 -1.28 0.08
CA SER A 141 12.59 -0.99 -1.28
C SER A 141 11.06 -1.01 -1.37
N PRO A 142 10.45 -0.15 -2.21
CA PRO A 142 9.01 -0.18 -2.45
C PRO A 142 8.55 -1.43 -3.22
N LEU A 143 9.41 -2.05 -4.03
CA LEU A 143 9.21 -3.35 -4.70
C LEU A 143 10.53 -4.13 -4.78
N ASN A 144 10.44 -5.45 -5.00
CA ASN A 144 11.60 -6.34 -5.13
C ASN A 144 12.54 -6.01 -6.30
N ASP A 145 12.05 -5.34 -7.34
CA ASP A 145 12.82 -4.96 -8.52
C ASP A 145 13.24 -3.49 -8.52
N LEU A 146 13.13 -2.83 -7.36
CA LEU A 146 13.57 -1.46 -7.14
C LEU A 146 14.68 -1.42 -6.10
N THR A 147 15.64 -0.52 -6.28
CA THR A 147 16.59 -0.15 -5.25
C THR A 147 15.93 0.64 -4.13
N ALA A 148 16.64 0.82 -3.03
CA ALA A 148 16.26 1.70 -1.95
C ALA A 148 16.21 3.18 -2.35
N LYS A 149 16.64 3.57 -3.56
CA LYS A 149 16.38 4.90 -4.13
C LYS A 149 15.14 4.94 -5.03
N GLY A 150 14.47 3.80 -5.25
CA GLY A 150 13.37 3.67 -6.22
C GLY A 150 13.83 3.53 -7.67
N VAL A 151 15.11 3.20 -7.89
CA VAL A 151 15.68 2.97 -9.22
C VAL A 151 15.41 1.53 -9.66
N PRO A 152 14.99 1.27 -10.91
CA PRO A 152 14.87 -0.10 -11.42
C PRO A 152 16.18 -0.88 -11.35
N CYS A 153 16.10 -2.06 -10.73
CA CYS A 153 17.13 -3.08 -10.88
C CYS A 153 17.14 -3.58 -12.32
N ARG A 154 18.32 -4.01 -12.78
CA ARG A 154 18.41 -4.73 -14.05
C ARG A 154 17.66 -6.06 -13.96
N ILE A 155 16.98 -6.42 -15.05
CA ILE A 155 16.21 -7.66 -15.12
C ILE A 155 17.07 -8.92 -14.95
N ASP A 156 18.34 -8.87 -15.36
CA ASP A 156 19.32 -9.95 -15.21
C ASP A 156 20.11 -9.87 -13.89
N ASN A 157 19.89 -8.84 -13.08
CA ASN A 157 20.49 -8.67 -11.77
C ASN A 157 19.42 -8.24 -10.76
N PRO A 158 18.49 -9.14 -10.39
CA PRO A 158 17.48 -8.83 -9.38
C PRO A 158 18.12 -8.57 -8.01
N CYS A 159 17.34 -7.94 -7.12
CA CYS A 159 17.72 -7.70 -5.74
C CYS A 159 18.10 -9.01 -5.03
N ASP A 160 19.37 -9.15 -4.64
CA ASP A 160 19.87 -10.37 -4.01
C ASP A 160 21.14 -10.08 -3.20
N SER A 161 21.51 -11.01 -2.30
CA SER A 161 22.67 -10.83 -1.43
C SER A 161 23.97 -11.25 -2.08
N ARG A 162 23.93 -12.23 -2.99
CA ARG A 162 25.11 -12.71 -3.76
C ARG A 162 26.31 -13.05 -2.86
N GLY A 163 26.05 -13.56 -1.66
CA GLY A 163 27.08 -13.93 -0.67
C GLY A 163 27.48 -12.81 0.31
N TYR A 164 26.87 -11.62 0.22
CA TYR A 164 27.04 -10.54 1.19
C TYR A 164 25.98 -10.62 2.30
N ASN A 165 26.20 -9.86 3.38
CA ASN A 165 25.22 -9.68 4.47
C ASN A 165 24.16 -8.61 4.16
N TYR A 166 24.26 -7.96 3.00
CA TYR A 166 23.29 -7.00 2.48
C TYR A 166 22.81 -7.43 1.10
N THR A 167 21.70 -6.87 0.66
CA THR A 167 21.07 -7.11 -0.64
C THR A 167 21.20 -5.87 -1.53
N TRP A 168 21.48 -6.10 -2.81
CA TRP A 168 21.77 -5.05 -3.79
C TRP A 168 21.46 -5.52 -5.22
N CYS A 169 21.43 -4.57 -6.15
CA CYS A 169 21.33 -4.87 -7.58
C CYS A 169 22.08 -3.85 -8.43
N TYR A 170 22.49 -4.26 -9.64
CA TYR A 170 22.95 -3.34 -10.67
C TYR A 170 21.76 -2.59 -11.28
N THR A 171 21.97 -1.31 -11.57
CA THR A 171 20.97 -0.41 -12.16
C THR A 171 21.22 -0.18 -13.66
N ASP A 172 22.45 -0.35 -14.15
CA ASP A 172 22.81 -0.30 -15.58
C ASP A 172 23.95 -1.24 -15.99
N THR A 173 24.23 -1.21 -17.29
CA THR A 173 25.35 -1.86 -17.98
C THR A 173 26.71 -1.26 -17.64
N ASN A 174 26.77 -0.10 -16.98
CA ASN A 174 28.03 0.50 -16.51
C ASN A 174 28.41 0.02 -15.10
N ASN A 175 27.69 -0.97 -14.58
CA ASN A 175 27.88 -1.56 -13.25
C ASN A 175 27.65 -0.57 -12.10
N ASN A 176 26.85 0.49 -12.32
CA ASN A 176 26.30 1.24 -11.19
C ASN A 176 25.34 0.35 -10.41
N TRP A 177 25.42 0.37 -9.09
CA TRP A 177 24.63 -0.48 -8.21
C TRP A 177 24.07 0.35 -7.05
N ASP A 178 23.05 -0.20 -6.39
CA ASP A 178 22.54 0.35 -5.13
C ASP A 178 21.94 -0.77 -4.28
N TYR A 179 21.75 -0.48 -3.00
CA TYR A 179 21.07 -1.36 -2.06
C TYR A 179 19.60 -1.52 -2.44
N CYS A 180 19.01 -2.65 -2.09
CA CYS A 180 17.59 -2.91 -2.27
C CYS A 180 17.10 -3.74 -1.08
N GLY A 181 15.83 -3.60 -0.70
CA GLY A 181 15.18 -4.43 0.30
C GLY A 181 14.29 -5.49 -0.34
N LYS A 182 14.05 -6.59 0.37
CA LYS A 182 13.06 -7.59 -0.06
C LYS A 182 11.65 -7.16 0.34
N VAL A 183 10.69 -7.42 -0.53
CA VAL A 183 9.26 -7.27 -0.27
C VAL A 183 8.62 -8.64 -0.38
N ILE A 184 8.08 -9.14 0.72
CA ILE A 184 7.31 -10.39 0.72
C ILE A 184 5.85 -9.97 0.77
N ASP A 185 5.11 -10.26 -0.29
CA ASP A 185 3.69 -9.99 -0.37
C ASP A 185 2.86 -11.28 -0.32
N ASP A 186 1.61 -11.12 0.09
CA ASP A 186 0.59 -12.17 0.11
C ASP A 186 -0.25 -12.18 -1.15
N CYS A 187 0.21 -11.47 -2.19
CA CYS A 187 -0.38 -11.59 -3.51
C CYS A 187 -0.15 -13.03 -3.98
N ASP A 188 -1.18 -13.86 -3.90
CA ASP A 188 -1.12 -15.19 -4.49
C ASP A 188 -0.79 -15.04 -5.98
N PRO A 189 0.38 -15.50 -6.46
CA PRO A 189 0.83 -15.28 -7.83
C PRO A 189 0.13 -16.21 -8.81
N THR A 190 -1.07 -16.72 -8.48
CA THR A 190 -1.87 -17.50 -9.39
C THR A 190 -2.29 -16.61 -10.57
N ARG A 191 -1.48 -16.66 -11.62
CA ARG A 191 -1.72 -16.04 -12.93
C ARG A 191 -2.91 -16.72 -13.58
N TYR A 192 -4.11 -16.46 -13.08
CA TYR A 192 -5.32 -16.79 -13.79
C TYR A 192 -5.42 -15.83 -14.97
N LYS A 193 -4.99 -16.30 -16.14
CA LYS A 193 -5.29 -15.63 -17.39
C LYS A 193 -6.80 -15.64 -17.54
N LEU A 194 -7.42 -14.48 -17.47
CA LEU A 194 -8.83 -14.30 -17.74
C LEU A 194 -9.08 -14.57 -19.24
N ALA A 195 -10.29 -15.00 -19.58
CA ALA A 195 -10.64 -15.44 -20.94
C ALA A 195 -10.46 -14.35 -22.01
N ASN A 196 -10.38 -13.08 -21.61
CA ASN A 196 -10.16 -11.90 -22.45
C ASN A 196 -8.68 -11.52 -22.62
N GLY A 197 -7.74 -12.23 -21.99
CA GLY A 197 -6.30 -11.94 -22.04
C GLY A 197 -5.80 -11.04 -20.91
N ASP A 198 -6.68 -10.58 -20.02
CA ASP A 198 -6.30 -9.88 -18.79
C ASP A 198 -5.69 -10.88 -17.79
N GLU A 199 -4.87 -10.37 -16.86
CA GLU A 199 -4.17 -11.20 -15.89
C GLU A 199 -4.40 -10.65 -14.48
N GLU A 200 -4.95 -11.48 -13.60
CA GLU A 200 -4.95 -11.23 -12.17
C GLU A 200 -3.52 -11.32 -11.64
N ILE A 201 -3.03 -10.20 -11.12
CA ILE A 201 -1.64 -10.08 -10.65
C ILE A 201 -1.52 -10.17 -9.12
N CYS A 202 -2.61 -9.92 -8.41
CA CYS A 202 -2.65 -9.98 -6.96
C CYS A 202 -4.10 -10.06 -6.49
N ARG A 203 -4.36 -10.98 -5.55
CA ARG A 203 -5.60 -11.03 -4.77
C ARG A 203 -5.25 -10.99 -3.30
N VAL A 204 -5.88 -10.09 -2.57
CA VAL A 204 -5.71 -9.97 -1.12
C VAL A 204 -7.06 -10.06 -0.45
N ARG A 205 -7.14 -10.93 0.55
CA ARG A 205 -8.29 -11.03 1.45
C ARG A 205 -8.01 -10.20 2.69
N ASP A 206 -8.66 -9.06 2.77
CA ASP A 206 -8.68 -8.19 3.93
C ASP A 206 -9.80 -8.64 4.86
N THR A 207 -9.44 -9.55 5.76
CA THR A 207 -10.40 -10.14 6.69
C THR A 207 -10.87 -9.13 7.73
N GLY A 208 -10.02 -8.18 8.11
CA GLY A 208 -10.36 -7.10 9.06
C GLY A 208 -11.45 -6.17 8.54
N ASN A 209 -11.39 -5.82 7.26
CA ASN A 209 -12.35 -4.92 6.62
C ASN A 209 -13.48 -5.66 5.89
N ARG A 210 -13.48 -7.00 5.90
CA ARG A 210 -14.42 -7.86 5.16
C ARG A 210 -14.46 -7.45 3.68
N ARG A 211 -13.25 -7.34 3.10
CA ARG A 211 -13.04 -6.99 1.70
C ARG A 211 -12.09 -7.98 1.04
N GLU A 212 -12.28 -8.16 -0.26
CA GLU A 212 -11.29 -8.81 -1.11
C GLU A 212 -10.91 -7.84 -2.22
N LEU A 213 -9.62 -7.54 -2.33
CA LEU A 213 -9.07 -6.68 -3.36
C LEU A 213 -8.41 -7.51 -4.44
N VAL A 214 -8.70 -7.19 -5.69
CA VAL A 214 -8.13 -7.87 -6.86
C VAL A 214 -7.50 -6.84 -7.76
N LEU A 215 -6.20 -6.97 -7.99
CA LEU A 215 -5.48 -6.18 -8.99
C LEU A 215 -5.44 -6.97 -10.29
N THR A 216 -6.06 -6.42 -11.33
CA THR A 216 -6.06 -6.98 -12.68
C THR A 216 -5.23 -6.11 -13.59
N SER A 217 -4.26 -6.72 -14.28
CA SER A 217 -3.52 -6.06 -15.35
C SER A 217 -4.26 -6.22 -16.67
N VAL A 218 -4.46 -5.09 -17.35
CA VAL A 218 -5.09 -5.02 -18.66
C VAL A 218 -4.06 -4.50 -19.65
N ARG A 219 -3.76 -5.29 -20.67
CA ARG A 219 -2.74 -4.93 -21.67
C ARG A 219 -3.20 -3.74 -22.51
N LEU A 220 -2.28 -2.81 -22.75
CA LEU A 220 -2.50 -1.64 -23.59
C LEU A 220 -1.66 -1.73 -24.88
N PRO A 221 -2.04 -1.00 -25.94
CA PRO A 221 -1.17 -0.73 -27.07
C PRO A 221 0.15 -0.05 -26.62
N ASP A 222 1.24 -0.33 -27.35
CA ASP A 222 2.57 0.26 -27.08
C ASP A 222 2.63 1.79 -27.19
N THR A 223 1.59 2.40 -27.78
CA THR A 223 1.45 3.85 -27.95
C THR A 223 0.78 4.57 -26.78
N ASP A 224 0.08 3.82 -25.92
CA ASP A 224 -0.81 4.41 -24.90
C ASP A 224 -0.04 4.86 -23.66
N LEU A 225 1.00 4.12 -23.28
CA LEU A 225 1.93 4.50 -22.22
C LEU A 225 3.33 4.77 -22.78
N ARG A 226 3.89 5.91 -22.42
CA ARG A 226 5.26 6.30 -22.71
C ARG A 226 6.23 5.52 -21.84
N GLN A 227 7.29 4.99 -22.44
CA GLN A 227 8.42 4.42 -21.69
C GLN A 227 9.19 5.56 -20.99
N PRO A 228 9.21 5.64 -19.65
CA PRO A 228 9.99 6.66 -18.95
C PRO A 228 11.49 6.37 -19.04
N THR A 229 12.31 7.42 -18.96
CA THR A 229 13.75 7.26 -18.67
C THR A 229 13.94 6.72 -17.25
N ARG A 230 15.14 6.22 -16.92
CA ARG A 230 15.44 5.78 -15.55
C ARG A 230 15.24 6.90 -14.52
N ALA A 231 15.69 8.12 -14.83
CA ALA A 231 15.54 9.27 -13.94
C ALA A 231 14.06 9.59 -13.69
N GLN A 232 13.24 9.60 -14.75
CA GLN A 232 11.79 9.77 -14.66
C GLN A 232 11.12 8.65 -13.85
N TYR A 233 11.57 7.40 -13.99
CA TYR A 233 11.06 6.28 -13.18
C TYR A 233 11.37 6.50 -11.69
N THR A 234 12.61 6.86 -11.36
CA THR A 234 13.02 7.13 -9.97
C THR A 234 12.21 8.27 -9.36
N GLU A 235 12.08 9.38 -10.09
CA GLU A 235 11.29 10.53 -9.66
C GLU A 235 9.81 10.16 -9.46
N ALA A 236 9.23 9.38 -10.39
CA ALA A 236 7.88 8.87 -10.26
C ALA A 236 7.72 7.94 -9.05
N SER A 237 8.71 7.08 -8.74
CA SER A 237 8.73 6.27 -7.52
C SER A 237 8.67 7.13 -6.26
N HIS A 238 9.41 8.25 -6.22
CA HIS A 238 9.36 9.19 -5.11
C HIS A 238 7.99 9.89 -5.00
N LEU A 239 7.39 10.24 -6.13
CA LEU A 239 6.05 10.84 -6.18
C LEU A 239 4.97 9.86 -5.71
N ILE A 240 5.03 8.59 -6.12
CA ILE A 240 4.13 7.50 -5.67
C ILE A 240 4.20 7.34 -4.14
N ASN A 241 5.39 7.48 -3.54
CA ASN A 241 5.54 7.35 -2.09
C ASN A 241 4.73 8.39 -1.28
N ARG A 242 4.35 9.51 -1.89
CA ARG A 242 3.48 10.51 -1.26
C ARG A 242 2.05 10.01 -1.06
N VAL A 243 1.63 8.96 -1.77
CA VAL A 243 0.33 8.30 -1.53
C VAL A 243 0.37 7.60 -0.17
N ASN A 244 -0.34 8.17 0.78
CA ASN A 244 -0.43 7.73 2.18
C ASN A 244 -1.88 7.88 2.66
N ALA A 245 -2.11 7.66 3.96
CA ALA A 245 -3.45 7.72 4.54
C ALA A 245 -4.13 9.10 4.40
N GLU A 246 -3.32 10.17 4.31
CA GLU A 246 -3.79 11.56 4.22
C GLU A 246 -3.91 12.03 2.75
N PHE A 247 -3.49 11.21 1.79
CA PHE A 247 -3.48 11.58 0.39
C PHE A 247 -4.90 11.55 -0.19
N CYS A 248 -5.35 12.69 -0.71
CA CYS A 248 -6.70 12.84 -1.24
C CYS A 248 -6.75 12.68 -2.76
N PHE A 249 -7.63 11.81 -3.24
CA PHE A 249 -8.00 11.70 -4.65
C PHE A 249 -9.38 12.35 -4.86
N PRO A 250 -9.46 13.55 -5.46
CA PRO A 250 -10.72 14.21 -5.71
C PRO A 250 -11.51 13.50 -6.82
N ASN A 251 -12.84 13.66 -6.80
CA ASN A 251 -13.72 13.04 -7.81
C ASN A 251 -13.74 13.78 -9.16
N ASN A 252 -13.06 14.91 -9.25
CA ASN A 252 -12.95 15.73 -10.45
C ASN A 252 -11.52 15.68 -11.00
N ALA A 253 -11.39 15.93 -12.31
CA ALA A 253 -10.09 15.94 -12.95
C ALA A 253 -9.19 17.03 -12.35
N ARG A 254 -8.01 16.65 -11.86
CA ARG A 254 -7.07 17.54 -11.19
C ARG A 254 -5.69 16.89 -11.05
N ILE A 255 -4.64 17.72 -11.09
CA ILE A 255 -3.31 17.36 -10.60
C ILE A 255 -3.38 17.22 -9.08
N VAL A 256 -3.07 16.02 -8.57
CA VAL A 256 -3.09 15.72 -7.12
C VAL A 256 -1.70 15.76 -6.50
N ALA A 257 -0.65 15.52 -7.29
CA ALA A 257 0.73 15.72 -6.88
C ALA A 257 1.61 16.01 -8.09
N SER A 258 2.71 16.74 -7.89
CA SER A 258 3.72 16.96 -8.94
C SER A 258 5.12 17.02 -8.33
N SER A 259 6.09 16.73 -9.18
CA SER A 259 7.51 17.03 -9.07
C SER A 259 7.95 17.80 -10.33
N ASP A 260 9.24 17.85 -10.61
CA ASP A 260 9.79 18.64 -11.72
C ASP A 260 9.33 18.08 -13.08
N ASN A 261 9.51 16.78 -13.31
CA ASN A 261 9.23 16.13 -14.58
C ASN A 261 7.98 15.24 -14.56
N ILE A 262 7.43 14.95 -13.39
CA ILE A 262 6.31 14.00 -13.23
C ILE A 262 5.14 14.66 -12.50
N ARG A 263 3.92 14.34 -12.91
CA ARG A 263 2.69 14.63 -12.16
C ARG A 263 1.83 13.40 -12.01
N LEU A 264 1.06 13.37 -10.93
CA LEU A 264 0.01 12.41 -10.64
C LEU A 264 -1.32 13.14 -10.79
N ASP A 265 -2.15 12.66 -11.71
CA ASP A 265 -3.40 13.30 -12.09
C ASP A 265 -4.58 12.34 -11.89
N VAL A 266 -5.69 12.89 -11.41
CA VAL A 266 -7.01 12.30 -11.62
C VAL A 266 -7.54 12.81 -12.96
N GLN A 267 -7.92 11.91 -13.86
CA GLN A 267 -8.47 12.25 -15.19
C GLN A 267 -10.02 12.23 -15.20
N GLY A 268 -10.65 12.09 -14.03
CA GLY A 268 -12.09 11.98 -13.85
C GLY A 268 -12.54 10.55 -13.55
N THR A 269 -13.84 10.30 -13.70
CA THR A 269 -14.48 9.02 -13.38
C THR A 269 -15.01 8.31 -14.61
N HIS A 270 -15.03 6.97 -14.57
CA HIS A 270 -15.53 6.10 -15.63
C HIS A 270 -16.43 5.03 -15.01
N GLU A 271 -17.53 4.69 -15.66
CA GLU A 271 -18.43 3.62 -15.19
C GLU A 271 -18.07 2.30 -15.88
N HIS A 272 -17.95 1.23 -15.09
CA HIS A 272 -17.72 -0.12 -15.57
C HIS A 272 -18.50 -1.10 -14.70
N ASP A 273 -19.37 -1.90 -15.30
CA ASP A 273 -20.24 -2.88 -14.62
C ASP A 273 -21.00 -2.31 -13.41
N GLY A 274 -21.51 -1.08 -13.53
CA GLY A 274 -22.26 -0.37 -12.49
C GLY A 274 -21.41 0.16 -11.34
N VAL A 275 -20.09 -0.01 -11.39
CA VAL A 275 -19.14 0.57 -10.44
C VAL A 275 -18.47 1.78 -11.09
N ARG A 276 -18.38 2.88 -10.36
CA ARG A 276 -17.69 4.08 -10.82
C ARG A 276 -16.24 4.06 -10.36
N TYR A 277 -15.32 4.15 -11.30
CA TYR A 277 -13.88 4.13 -11.08
C TYR A 277 -13.27 5.50 -11.26
N LEU A 278 -12.34 5.88 -10.39
CA LEU A 278 -11.42 6.99 -10.60
C LEU A 278 -10.30 6.54 -11.56
N ASN A 279 -10.03 7.33 -12.59
CA ASN A 279 -8.91 7.12 -13.50
C ASN A 279 -7.73 7.97 -13.05
N VAL A 280 -6.68 7.33 -12.56
CA VAL A 280 -5.47 7.99 -12.04
C VAL A 280 -4.28 7.67 -12.93
N GLN A 281 -3.51 8.70 -13.26
CA GLN A 281 -2.40 8.60 -14.21
C GLN A 281 -1.15 9.29 -13.68
N LEU A 282 0.01 8.65 -13.88
CA LEU A 282 1.30 9.33 -13.83
C LEU A 282 1.63 9.84 -15.22
N GLN A 283 1.98 11.12 -15.33
CA GLN A 283 2.26 11.78 -16.60
C GLN A 283 3.56 12.59 -16.54
N LEU A 284 4.23 12.73 -17.68
CA LEU A 284 5.36 13.64 -17.85
C LEU A 284 4.88 15.10 -17.91
N ASN A 285 5.63 16.01 -17.28
CA ASN A 285 5.47 17.47 -17.33
C ASN A 285 5.99 18.08 -18.63
N GLU A 286 5.62 17.47 -19.75
CA GLU A 286 5.98 17.89 -21.09
C GLU A 286 4.71 18.30 -21.86
N GLY A 287 4.82 19.33 -22.69
CA GLY A 287 3.73 19.70 -23.59
C GLY A 287 3.49 18.59 -24.62
N ARG A 288 2.23 18.26 -24.90
CA ARG A 288 1.88 17.40 -26.04
C ARG A 288 2.31 18.14 -27.32
N GLY A 289 3.47 17.77 -27.87
CA GLY A 289 4.04 18.43 -29.05
C GLY A 289 3.03 18.47 -30.20
N GLY A 290 2.80 19.65 -30.76
CA GLY A 290 1.82 19.92 -31.83
C GLY A 290 2.21 19.41 -33.22
N THR A 291 2.78 18.20 -33.32
CA THR A 291 3.06 17.53 -34.59
C THR A 291 2.24 16.25 -34.72
N LEU A 292 2.01 15.80 -35.95
CA LEU A 292 1.09 14.72 -36.36
C LEU A 292 1.30 13.34 -35.69
N THR A 293 2.26 13.18 -34.79
CA THR A 293 2.49 12.00 -33.96
C THR A 293 2.41 12.38 -32.49
N THR A 294 1.19 12.54 -31.97
CA THR A 294 0.90 12.75 -30.55
C THR A 294 1.40 11.56 -29.73
N HIS A 295 2.58 11.70 -29.12
CA HIS A 295 3.09 10.71 -28.16
C HIS A 295 2.36 10.89 -26.83
N SER A 296 1.94 9.78 -26.22
CA SER A 296 1.36 9.81 -24.87
C SER A 296 2.37 10.41 -23.89
N THR A 297 1.89 11.20 -22.93
CA THR A 297 2.69 11.67 -21.78
C THR A 297 2.49 10.75 -20.57
N THR A 298 1.56 9.80 -20.64
CA THR A 298 1.21 8.90 -19.53
C THR A 298 2.25 7.80 -19.41
N ILE A 299 2.82 7.59 -18.22
CA ILE A 299 3.78 6.52 -17.94
C ILE A 299 3.20 5.39 -17.08
N ALA A 300 2.07 5.65 -16.41
CA ALA A 300 1.31 4.66 -15.66
C ALA A 300 -0.16 5.06 -15.59
N GLN A 301 -1.04 4.08 -15.51
CA GLN A 301 -2.48 4.29 -15.37
C GLN A 301 -3.09 3.22 -14.46
N ILE A 302 -3.92 3.67 -13.53
CA ILE A 302 -4.72 2.79 -12.68
C ILE A 302 -6.19 3.22 -12.68
N LEU A 303 -7.07 2.27 -12.38
CA LEU A 303 -8.47 2.51 -12.09
C LEU A 303 -8.82 1.86 -10.75
N PHE A 304 -9.50 2.59 -9.87
CA PHE A 304 -10.02 2.02 -8.61
C PHE A 304 -11.39 2.63 -8.27
N PRO A 305 -12.24 1.93 -7.48
CA PRO A 305 -13.60 2.39 -7.18
C PRO A 305 -13.58 3.75 -6.49
N GLN A 306 -14.49 4.64 -6.85
CA GLN A 306 -14.58 5.98 -6.29
C GLN A 306 -14.82 5.98 -4.78
N ASP A 307 -15.48 4.94 -4.27
CA ASP A 307 -15.78 4.72 -2.86
C ASP A 307 -14.71 3.89 -2.12
N LEU A 308 -13.57 3.60 -2.76
CA LEU A 308 -12.44 2.95 -2.10
C LEU A 308 -11.91 3.86 -0.98
N ASP A 309 -11.80 3.34 0.23
CA ASP A 309 -11.13 4.05 1.32
C ASP A 309 -9.62 4.13 1.04
N THR A 310 -9.19 5.23 0.42
CA THR A 310 -7.80 5.41 0.02
C THR A 310 -6.85 5.48 1.22
N ALA A 311 -7.37 5.75 2.42
CA ALA A 311 -6.54 5.78 3.62
C ALA A 311 -6.13 4.36 4.05
N VAL A 312 -7.07 3.43 4.00
CA VAL A 312 -6.84 1.99 4.27
C VAL A 312 -6.06 1.35 3.12
N PHE A 313 -6.37 1.72 1.87
CA PHE A 313 -5.85 1.04 0.68
C PHE A 313 -4.68 1.74 -0.03
N ALA A 314 -4.02 2.72 0.62
CA ALA A 314 -2.90 3.47 0.04
C ALA A 314 -1.75 2.57 -0.47
N ARG A 315 -1.42 1.48 0.26
CA ARG A 315 -0.41 0.49 -0.16
C ARG A 315 -0.76 -0.15 -1.52
N TYR A 316 -2.02 -0.52 -1.72
CA TYR A 316 -2.51 -1.13 -2.96
C TYR A 316 -2.44 -0.16 -4.14
N ILE A 317 -2.76 1.11 -3.90
CA ILE A 317 -2.65 2.17 -4.91
C ILE A 317 -1.18 2.35 -5.33
N ARG A 318 -0.24 2.40 -4.36
CA ARG A 318 1.20 2.45 -4.66
C ARG A 318 1.65 1.23 -5.48
N ARG A 319 1.28 0.02 -5.07
CA ARG A 319 1.60 -1.23 -5.79
C ARG A 319 1.06 -1.22 -7.21
N ALA A 320 -0.18 -0.78 -7.42
CA ALA A 320 -0.80 -0.69 -8.74
C ALA A 320 -0.08 0.34 -9.64
N LEU A 321 0.26 1.52 -9.11
CA LEU A 321 1.00 2.55 -9.85
C LEU A 321 2.37 2.05 -10.28
N HIS A 322 3.14 1.45 -9.35
CA HIS A 322 4.44 0.89 -9.69
C HIS A 322 4.33 -0.26 -10.71
N THR A 323 3.31 -1.11 -10.60
CA THR A 323 3.13 -2.23 -11.53
C THR A 323 2.79 -1.75 -12.93
N SER A 324 1.90 -0.77 -13.09
CA SER A 324 1.61 -0.15 -14.39
C SER A 324 2.85 0.53 -14.98
N MET A 325 3.56 1.30 -14.15
CA MET A 325 4.79 2.00 -14.55
C MET A 325 5.89 1.04 -15.02
N ARG A 326 6.07 -0.09 -14.32
CA ARG A 326 6.99 -1.17 -14.68
C ARG A 326 6.68 -1.74 -16.06
N GLY A 327 5.39 -1.96 -16.36
CA GLY A 327 4.95 -2.40 -17.69
C GLY A 327 5.40 -1.43 -18.79
N ALA A 328 5.19 -0.13 -18.60
CA ALA A 328 5.65 0.89 -19.55
C ALA A 328 7.18 0.92 -19.68
N TYR A 329 7.92 0.84 -18.57
CA TYR A 329 9.39 0.85 -18.57
C TYR A 329 10.01 -0.31 -19.35
N HIS A 330 9.41 -1.50 -19.28
CA HIS A 330 9.88 -2.70 -19.97
C HIS A 330 9.19 -2.98 -21.32
N LYS A 331 8.48 -2.00 -21.90
CA LYS A 331 7.77 -2.12 -23.19
C LYS A 331 6.71 -3.24 -23.22
N SER A 332 5.99 -3.38 -22.13
CA SER A 332 4.80 -4.23 -22.00
C SER A 332 3.73 -3.46 -21.23
N PRO A 333 3.18 -2.37 -21.80
CA PRO A 333 2.34 -1.45 -21.06
C PRO A 333 1.03 -2.11 -20.63
N VAL A 334 0.69 -1.87 -19.37
CA VAL A 334 -0.55 -2.33 -18.75
C VAL A 334 -1.14 -1.19 -17.93
N LYS A 335 -2.47 -1.09 -17.91
CA LYS A 335 -3.17 -0.39 -16.81
C LYS A 335 -3.54 -1.41 -15.75
N ILE A 336 -3.61 -0.97 -14.50
CA ILE A 336 -4.09 -1.82 -13.40
C ILE A 336 -5.49 -1.39 -12.99
N ILE A 337 -6.42 -2.34 -12.94
CA ILE A 337 -7.75 -2.14 -12.36
C ILE A 337 -7.73 -2.79 -10.97
N ILE A 338 -8.02 -1.99 -9.94
CA ILE A 338 -8.26 -2.46 -8.59
C ILE A 338 -9.76 -2.69 -8.47
N ALA A 339 -10.20 -3.93 -8.25
CA ALA A 339 -11.58 -4.25 -7.89
C ALA A 339 -11.65 -4.51 -6.38
N MET A 340 -12.78 -4.15 -5.76
CA MET A 340 -13.05 -4.39 -4.34
C MET A 340 -14.38 -5.12 -4.22
N ASN A 341 -14.33 -6.32 -3.66
CA ASN A 341 -15.49 -7.17 -3.40
C ASN A 341 -15.75 -7.23 -1.89
N ARG A 342 -17.02 -7.36 -1.51
CA ARG A 342 -17.38 -7.72 -0.12
C ARG A 342 -17.26 -9.23 0.04
N ILE A 343 -16.76 -9.67 1.19
CA ILE A 343 -16.67 -11.09 1.57
C ILE A 343 -17.47 -11.39 2.83
#